data_AF-A0A0F9QC11-F1
#
_entry.id   AF-A0A0F9QC11-F1
#
_cell.length_a   1.000
_cell.length_b   1.000
_cell.length_c   1.000
_cell.angle_alpha   90.00
_cell.angle_beta   90.00
_cell.angle_gamma   90.00
#
_symmetry.space_group_name_H-M   'P 1'
#
loop_
_entity.id
_entity.type
_entity.pdbx_description
1 polymer ?
#
loop_
_entity_poly.entity_id
_entity_poly.type
_entity_poly.pdbx_seq_one_letter_code
_entity_poly.pdbx_strand_id
1 'polypeptide(L)'
;MLLAGSNNCYEVGQGGRSGRRVRSWEATRYYNRKDKISEKPEVILKKLDAELRRRTREHLEYQKANYPKEEWVKPAHIRNHFGYYSSIVVGSGRCHDTSWDRYRSQFTNGIKNAVTIEELDKLGVNLNIHYYSYNDDSPNGKPVSVDIKTEQEYFIELKKWREWQASSGKMFYLSFHPSSTDAVLHRLRMLRDSKRKPPREKTRVEQGHYFVLTNGNGNLVKYTSRGYRHSYSQTGGKQFRTEDIAEKYRQQLVNKERYQAETWKVKRVDQATSFLV
;
A
#
# COMPACT_ATOMS: atom_id res chain seq x y z
N MET A 1 -1.39 6.31 -9.12
CA MET A 1 -1.00 4.98 -9.63
C MET A 1 -1.41 3.90 -8.65
N LEU A 2 -2.12 2.87 -9.12
CA LEU A 2 -2.49 1.70 -8.33
C LEU A 2 -1.82 0.49 -8.97
N LEU A 3 -0.82 -0.04 -8.28
CA LEU A 3 -0.14 -1.28 -8.69
C LEU A 3 -1.00 -2.45 -8.21
N ALA A 4 -1.88 -2.97 -9.07
CA ALA A 4 -2.69 -4.14 -8.80
C ALA A 4 -2.72 -5.04 -10.04
N GLY A 5 -2.39 -6.31 -9.88
CA GLY A 5 -2.20 -7.22 -11.01
C GLY A 5 -2.53 -8.67 -10.77
N SER A 6 -2.74 -9.38 -11.89
CA SER A 6 -2.85 -10.83 -11.96
C SER A 6 -1.51 -11.50 -11.64
N ASN A 7 -1.55 -12.67 -10.99
CA ASN A 7 -0.39 -13.27 -10.30
C ASN A 7 0.45 -14.26 -11.14
N ASN A 8 0.11 -14.47 -12.42
CA ASN A 8 0.60 -15.63 -13.18
C ASN A 8 1.86 -15.40 -14.01
N CYS A 9 2.39 -14.16 -14.09
CA CYS A 9 3.56 -13.88 -14.92
C CYS A 9 4.78 -13.52 -14.05
N TYR A 10 5.99 -13.88 -14.51
CA TYR A 10 7.27 -13.46 -13.94
C TYR A 10 8.07 -12.69 -14.99
N GLU A 11 8.77 -11.64 -14.60
CA GLU A 11 9.75 -10.98 -15.45
C GLU A 11 10.71 -12.06 -15.95
N VAL A 12 11.15 -11.96 -17.20
CA VAL A 12 12.22 -12.83 -17.71
C VAL A 12 13.47 -12.48 -16.89
N GLY A 13 13.88 -13.36 -16.00
CA GLY A 13 15.07 -13.12 -15.17
C GLY A 13 16.34 -13.43 -15.94
N GLN A 14 17.44 -12.75 -15.59
CA GLN A 14 18.76 -13.08 -16.11
C GLN A 14 19.36 -14.27 -15.33
N GLY A 15 20.00 -15.19 -16.05
CA GLY A 15 20.86 -16.23 -15.45
C GLY A 15 20.11 -17.33 -14.69
N GLY A 16 18.98 -17.82 -15.20
CA GLY A 16 18.30 -19.00 -14.64
C GLY A 16 17.51 -18.75 -13.35
N ARG A 17 17.42 -17.50 -12.88
CA ARG A 17 16.48 -17.10 -11.82
C ARG A 17 15.18 -16.64 -12.46
N SER A 18 14.03 -17.09 -11.96
CA SER A 18 12.75 -16.44 -12.25
C SER A 18 12.85 -14.96 -11.84
N GLY A 19 12.55 -14.03 -12.76
CA GLY A 19 12.54 -12.60 -12.47
C GLY A 19 11.48 -12.22 -11.44
N ARG A 20 11.32 -10.92 -11.13
CA ARG A 20 10.27 -10.53 -10.18
C ARG A 20 8.91 -10.92 -10.75
N ARG A 21 7.97 -11.33 -9.91
CA ARG A 21 6.61 -11.64 -10.35
C ARG A 21 6.03 -10.39 -11.05
N VAL A 22 5.71 -10.49 -12.35
CA VAL A 22 5.10 -9.40 -13.11
C VAL A 22 3.76 -9.13 -12.47
N ARG A 23 3.61 -7.90 -11.98
CA ARG A 23 2.32 -7.36 -11.61
C ARG A 23 1.68 -6.97 -12.93
N SER A 24 0.73 -7.77 -13.45
CA SER A 24 -0.02 -7.33 -14.62
C SER A 24 -0.67 -5.98 -14.31
N TRP A 25 -0.58 -5.02 -15.23
CA TRP A 25 -1.23 -3.72 -15.10
C TRP A 25 -2.75 -3.80 -15.33
N GLU A 26 -3.27 -4.99 -15.63
CA GLU A 26 -4.68 -5.23 -15.92
C GLU A 26 -5.29 -6.24 -14.94
N ALA A 27 -5.64 -5.79 -13.74
CA ALA A 27 -6.79 -6.34 -13.05
C ALA A 27 -7.89 -5.30 -12.84
N THR A 28 -7.71 -4.07 -13.34
CA THR A 28 -8.63 -2.96 -13.11
C THR A 28 -9.43 -2.55 -14.35
N ARG A 29 -9.68 -3.48 -15.28
CA ARG A 29 -10.78 -3.30 -16.26
C ARG A 29 -12.14 -3.12 -15.58
N TYR A 30 -12.27 -3.50 -14.30
CA TYR A 30 -13.57 -3.54 -13.60
C TYR A 30 -14.16 -2.18 -13.21
N TYR A 31 -13.39 -1.09 -13.13
CA TYR A 31 -13.93 0.23 -12.74
C TYR A 31 -14.12 1.23 -13.89
N ASN A 32 -13.62 0.90 -15.09
CA ASN A 32 -13.92 1.60 -16.35
C ASN A 32 -15.18 1.05 -17.02
N ARG A 33 -16.15 0.54 -16.25
CA ARG A 33 -17.32 -0.20 -16.75
C ARG A 33 -18.31 0.63 -17.59
N LYS A 34 -17.96 1.87 -17.97
CA LYS A 34 -18.68 2.81 -18.84
C LYS A 34 -17.75 3.91 -19.41
N ASP A 35 -16.60 3.58 -19.98
CA ASP A 35 -15.78 4.56 -20.73
C ASP A 35 -15.27 5.79 -19.92
N LYS A 36 -15.19 5.65 -18.58
CA LYS A 36 -14.76 6.72 -17.68
C LYS A 36 -13.33 6.50 -17.21
N ILE A 37 -12.43 7.27 -17.81
CA ILE A 37 -11.00 7.31 -17.51
C ILE A 37 -10.71 8.06 -16.19
N SER A 38 -11.65 8.89 -15.73
CA SER A 38 -11.57 9.65 -14.48
C SER A 38 -12.90 9.66 -13.74
N GLU A 39 -12.84 9.60 -12.40
CA GLU A 39 -13.98 9.61 -11.48
C GLU A 39 -13.59 10.27 -10.16
N LYS A 40 -14.57 10.80 -9.41
CA LYS A 40 -14.35 11.36 -8.08
C LYS A 40 -13.93 10.28 -7.06
N PRO A 41 -13.11 10.61 -6.04
CA PRO A 41 -12.68 9.67 -5.01
C PRO A 41 -13.80 8.84 -4.37
N GLU A 42 -14.89 9.47 -3.98
CA GLU A 42 -16.05 8.85 -3.36
C GLU A 42 -16.75 7.85 -4.28
N VAL A 43 -16.79 8.14 -5.59
CA VAL A 43 -17.34 7.22 -6.60
C VAL A 43 -16.43 6.01 -6.76
N ILE A 44 -15.12 6.21 -6.78
CA ILE A 44 -14.14 5.13 -6.82
C ILE A 44 -14.34 4.21 -5.61
N LEU A 45 -14.32 4.76 -4.39
CA LEU A 45 -14.46 3.97 -3.16
C LEU A 45 -15.82 3.25 -3.07
N LYS A 46 -16.91 3.87 -3.51
CA LYS A 46 -18.23 3.22 -3.56
C LYS A 46 -18.25 2.05 -4.54
N LYS A 47 -17.60 2.18 -5.70
CA LYS A 47 -17.46 1.09 -6.67
C LYS A 47 -16.60 -0.06 -6.11
N LEU A 48 -15.53 0.26 -5.36
CA LEU A 48 -14.76 -0.74 -4.63
C LEU A 48 -15.68 -1.52 -3.69
N ASP A 49 -16.41 -0.83 -2.80
CA ASP A 49 -17.27 -1.50 -1.82
C ASP A 49 -18.37 -2.35 -2.50
N ALA A 50 -18.84 -1.95 -3.68
CA ALA A 50 -19.76 -2.74 -4.49
C ALA A 50 -19.13 -4.02 -5.07
N GLU A 51 -17.83 -4.00 -5.40
CA GLU A 51 -17.11 -5.18 -5.88
C GLU A 51 -17.00 -6.27 -4.79
N LEU A 52 -16.73 -5.90 -3.53
CA LEU A 52 -16.76 -6.87 -2.43
C LEU A 52 -18.14 -7.54 -2.33
N ARG A 53 -19.21 -6.75 -2.39
CA ARG A 53 -20.58 -7.27 -2.33
C ARG A 53 -20.88 -8.19 -3.50
N ARG A 54 -20.45 -7.82 -4.71
CA ARG A 54 -20.61 -8.63 -5.92
C ARG A 54 -19.91 -9.97 -5.78
N ARG A 55 -18.63 -9.99 -5.39
CA ARG A 55 -17.84 -11.23 -5.19
C ARG A 55 -18.44 -12.12 -4.12
N THR A 56 -18.91 -11.53 -3.03
CA THR A 56 -19.59 -12.25 -1.96
C THR A 56 -20.85 -12.94 -2.48
N ARG A 57 -21.68 -12.23 -3.25
CA ARG A 57 -22.91 -12.78 -3.83
C ARG A 57 -22.61 -13.89 -4.84
N GLU A 58 -21.71 -13.66 -5.79
CA GLU A 58 -21.34 -14.66 -6.81
C GLU A 58 -20.83 -15.96 -6.18
N HIS A 59 -20.03 -15.85 -5.12
CA HIS A 59 -19.55 -17.04 -4.43
C HIS A 59 -20.66 -17.76 -3.66
N LEU A 60 -21.55 -17.03 -2.99
CA LEU A 60 -22.71 -17.63 -2.31
C LEU A 60 -23.66 -18.33 -3.29
N GLU A 61 -23.88 -17.77 -4.47
CA GLU A 61 -24.68 -18.39 -5.54
C GLU A 61 -24.02 -19.67 -6.06
N TYR A 62 -22.70 -19.62 -6.30
CA TYR A 62 -21.93 -20.81 -6.68
C TYR A 62 -21.99 -21.90 -5.60
N GLN A 63 -21.89 -21.53 -4.32
CA GLN A 63 -21.97 -22.49 -3.22
C GLN A 63 -23.34 -23.13 -3.08
N LYS A 64 -24.41 -22.33 -3.18
CA LYS A 64 -25.79 -22.82 -3.21
C LYS A 64 -26.04 -23.87 -4.29
N ALA A 65 -25.39 -23.73 -5.44
CA ALA A 65 -25.58 -24.63 -6.57
C ALA A 65 -24.75 -25.91 -6.50
N ASN A 66 -23.65 -25.93 -5.73
CA ASN A 66 -22.64 -27.01 -5.81
C ASN A 66 -22.32 -27.69 -4.48
N TYR A 67 -22.71 -27.12 -3.33
CA TYR A 67 -22.30 -27.61 -2.02
C TYR A 67 -23.43 -27.57 -0.99
N PRO A 68 -23.46 -28.53 -0.04
CA PRO A 68 -24.37 -28.49 1.10
C PRO A 68 -24.07 -27.27 2.00
N LYS A 69 -25.07 -26.81 2.74
CA LYS A 69 -25.04 -25.52 3.46
C LYS A 69 -23.94 -25.44 4.53
N GLU A 70 -23.58 -26.59 5.08
CA GLU A 70 -22.58 -26.77 6.14
C GLU A 70 -21.16 -26.44 5.64
N GLU A 71 -20.92 -26.58 4.34
CA GLU A 71 -19.63 -26.29 3.69
C GLU A 71 -19.52 -24.85 3.19
N TRP A 72 -20.57 -24.04 3.37
CA TRP A 72 -20.58 -22.68 2.86
C TRP A 72 -19.57 -21.80 3.58
N VAL A 73 -18.88 -21.00 2.77
CA VAL A 73 -17.84 -20.10 3.24
C VAL A 73 -18.52 -18.80 3.66
N LYS A 74 -18.27 -18.38 4.90
CA LYS A 74 -18.86 -17.15 5.44
C LYS A 74 -18.33 -15.92 4.67
N PRO A 75 -19.14 -14.86 4.49
CA PRO A 75 -18.71 -13.61 3.87
C PRO A 75 -17.42 -13.00 4.47
N ALA A 76 -17.19 -13.19 5.76
CA ALA A 76 -15.97 -12.74 6.44
C ALA A 76 -14.70 -13.40 5.86
N HIS A 77 -14.76 -14.67 5.46
CA HIS A 77 -13.64 -15.36 4.82
C HIS A 77 -13.35 -14.78 3.44
N ILE A 78 -14.39 -14.47 2.65
CA ILE A 78 -14.25 -13.79 1.35
C ILE A 78 -13.59 -12.41 1.54
N ARG A 79 -13.99 -11.66 2.57
CA ARG A 79 -13.35 -10.38 2.90
C ARG A 79 -11.87 -10.57 3.26
N ASN A 80 -11.53 -11.55 4.08
CA ASN A 80 -10.16 -11.77 4.56
C ASN A 80 -9.23 -12.30 3.47
N HIS A 81 -9.77 -13.05 2.50
CA HIS A 81 -9.03 -13.66 1.39
C HIS A 81 -9.48 -13.11 0.03
N PHE A 82 -9.88 -11.84 -0.03
CA PHE A 82 -10.45 -11.20 -1.21
C PHE A 82 -9.65 -11.41 -2.50
N GLY A 83 -8.32 -11.38 -2.42
CA GLY A 83 -7.44 -11.62 -3.56
C GLY A 83 -7.58 -13.01 -4.18
N TYR A 84 -7.91 -14.04 -3.39
CA TYR A 84 -8.20 -15.38 -3.92
C TYR A 84 -9.42 -15.36 -4.84
N TYR A 85 -10.50 -14.69 -4.41
CA TYR A 85 -11.76 -14.61 -5.15
C TYR A 85 -11.77 -13.58 -6.29
N SER A 86 -10.78 -12.69 -6.31
CA SER A 86 -10.64 -11.63 -7.32
C SER A 86 -9.40 -11.80 -8.20
N SER A 87 -8.58 -12.83 -7.96
CA SER A 87 -7.30 -13.07 -8.63
C SER A 87 -6.33 -11.89 -8.55
N ILE A 88 -6.33 -11.18 -7.42
CA ILE A 88 -5.52 -9.98 -7.18
C ILE A 88 -4.52 -10.22 -6.05
N VAL A 89 -3.30 -9.70 -6.23
CA VAL A 89 -2.29 -9.59 -5.17
C VAL A 89 -1.96 -8.12 -4.93
N VAL A 90 -2.05 -7.68 -3.68
CA VAL A 90 -1.60 -6.35 -3.25
C VAL A 90 -0.40 -6.48 -2.31
N GLY A 91 0.76 -5.97 -2.76
CA GLY A 91 2.02 -6.05 -2.03
C GLY A 91 2.89 -7.23 -2.46
N SER A 92 3.29 -8.07 -1.51
CA SER A 92 4.02 -9.33 -1.72
C SER A 92 3.18 -10.53 -1.26
N GLY A 93 3.46 -11.71 -1.81
CA GLY A 93 2.80 -12.96 -1.42
C GLY A 93 1.87 -13.54 -2.48
N ARG A 94 0.86 -14.28 -2.03
CA ARG A 94 -0.12 -15.01 -2.86
C ARG A 94 -1.48 -14.30 -2.81
N CYS A 95 -2.37 -14.64 -3.76
CA CYS A 95 -3.72 -14.06 -3.83
C CYS A 95 -4.51 -14.20 -2.52
N HIS A 96 -4.40 -15.35 -1.84
CA HIS A 96 -5.08 -15.59 -0.58
C HIS A 96 -4.63 -14.66 0.57
N ASP A 97 -3.49 -13.97 0.47
CA ASP A 97 -2.98 -13.06 1.51
C ASP A 97 -3.52 -11.62 1.36
N THR A 98 -4.30 -11.36 0.31
CA THR A 98 -4.85 -10.04 0.04
C THR A 98 -6.26 -9.97 0.60
N SER A 99 -6.41 -9.31 1.76
CA SER A 99 -7.72 -8.96 2.29
C SER A 99 -8.35 -7.81 1.53
N TRP A 100 -9.67 -7.68 1.65
CA TRP A 100 -10.43 -6.54 1.15
C TRP A 100 -9.87 -5.21 1.67
N ASP A 101 -9.57 -5.15 2.97
CA ASP A 101 -9.06 -3.94 3.59
C ASP A 101 -7.71 -3.54 3.00
N ARG A 102 -6.82 -4.50 2.77
CA ARG A 102 -5.54 -4.27 2.08
C ARG A 102 -5.76 -3.76 0.65
N TYR A 103 -6.70 -4.36 -0.08
CA TYR A 103 -7.04 -3.93 -1.43
C TYR A 103 -7.63 -2.51 -1.45
N ARG A 104 -8.63 -2.23 -0.62
CA ARG A 104 -9.26 -0.91 -0.50
C ARG A 104 -8.26 0.16 -0.05
N SER A 105 -7.40 -0.16 0.92
CA SER A 105 -6.33 0.74 1.39
C SER A 105 -5.37 1.14 0.27
N GLN A 106 -5.10 0.28 -0.71
CA GLN A 106 -4.28 0.64 -1.86
C GLN A 106 -4.89 1.83 -2.62
N PHE A 107 -6.21 1.82 -2.85
CA PHE A 107 -6.95 2.91 -3.49
C PHE A 107 -7.05 4.15 -2.61
N THR A 108 -7.40 3.98 -1.33
CA THR A 108 -7.48 5.11 -0.38
C THR A 108 -6.13 5.83 -0.26
N ASN A 109 -5.02 5.09 -0.18
CA ASN A 109 -3.69 5.66 -0.16
C ASN A 109 -3.32 6.30 -1.50
N GLY A 110 -3.76 5.71 -2.63
CA GLY A 110 -3.58 6.29 -3.96
C GLY A 110 -4.26 7.66 -4.09
N ILE A 111 -5.51 7.77 -3.62
CA ILE A 111 -6.29 9.01 -3.59
C ILE A 111 -5.64 10.04 -2.68
N LYS A 112 -5.28 9.64 -1.45
CA LYS A 112 -4.67 10.55 -0.45
C LYS A 112 -3.34 11.15 -0.92
N ASN A 113 -2.58 10.39 -1.72
CA ASN A 113 -1.29 10.82 -2.23
C ASN A 113 -1.33 11.14 -3.74
N ALA A 114 -2.52 11.43 -4.27
CA ALA A 114 -2.65 11.92 -5.63
C ALA A 114 -1.99 13.30 -5.74
N VAL A 115 -1.44 13.58 -6.92
CA VAL A 115 -0.81 14.85 -7.28
C VAL A 115 -1.58 15.45 -8.44
N THR A 116 -1.53 16.78 -8.58
CA THR A 116 -2.19 17.44 -9.71
C THR A 116 -1.41 17.23 -11.01
N ILE A 117 -2.03 17.53 -12.16
CA ILE A 117 -1.37 17.42 -13.47
C ILE A 117 -0.19 18.41 -13.54
N GLU A 118 -0.37 19.60 -13.00
CA GLU A 118 0.64 20.66 -12.93
C GLU A 118 1.82 20.25 -12.02
N GLU A 119 1.55 19.55 -10.91
CA GLU A 119 2.60 18.97 -10.07
C GLU A 119 3.37 17.86 -10.81
N LEU A 120 2.71 17.05 -11.66
CA LEU A 120 3.36 16.03 -12.48
C LEU A 120 4.24 16.65 -13.57
N ASP A 121 3.75 17.67 -14.27
CA ASP A 121 4.49 18.39 -15.31
C ASP A 121 5.77 19.02 -14.76
N LYS A 122 5.72 19.62 -13.56
CA LYS A 122 6.91 20.13 -12.85
C LYS A 122 7.97 19.07 -12.56
N LEU A 123 7.59 17.79 -12.50
CA LEU A 123 8.51 16.66 -12.35
C LEU A 123 8.99 16.10 -13.70
N GLY A 124 8.63 16.74 -14.81
CA GLY A 124 8.86 16.26 -16.17
C GLY A 124 8.10 14.96 -16.48
N VAL A 125 7.02 14.69 -15.74
CA VAL A 125 6.13 13.55 -16.00
C VAL A 125 4.88 14.09 -16.68
N ASN A 126 4.80 13.89 -18.00
CA ASN A 126 3.68 14.37 -18.80
C ASN A 126 2.61 13.29 -18.92
N LEU A 127 1.36 13.75 -18.97
CA LEU A 127 0.19 12.88 -19.09
C LEU A 127 -0.28 12.89 -20.54
N ASN A 128 -0.42 11.73 -21.16
CA ASN A 128 -0.71 11.64 -22.60
C ASN A 128 -1.85 10.66 -22.84
N ILE A 129 -2.69 10.93 -23.83
CA ILE A 129 -3.74 10.01 -24.27
C ILE A 129 -3.25 9.28 -25.53
N HIS A 130 -3.33 7.96 -25.49
CA HIS A 130 -2.87 7.10 -26.56
C HIS A 130 -3.98 6.18 -27.06
N TYR A 131 -3.79 5.74 -28.28
CA TYR A 131 -4.52 4.65 -28.90
C TYR A 131 -3.55 3.53 -29.23
N TYR A 132 -4.00 2.28 -29.11
CA TYR A 132 -3.27 1.13 -29.61
C TYR A 132 -4.05 0.48 -30.75
N SER A 133 -3.46 0.47 -31.95
CA SER A 133 -3.91 -0.32 -33.09
C SER A 133 -2.82 -1.28 -33.49
N TYR A 134 -3.19 -2.51 -33.87
CA TYR A 134 -2.29 -3.38 -34.60
C TYR A 134 -2.15 -2.94 -36.07
N ASN A 135 -3.25 -2.49 -36.68
CA ASN A 135 -3.29 -1.93 -38.03
C ASN A 135 -3.76 -0.46 -37.97
N ASP A 136 -3.00 0.50 -38.51
CA ASP A 136 -3.30 1.94 -38.39
C ASP A 136 -4.40 2.42 -39.35
N ASP A 137 -5.31 1.51 -39.75
CA ASP A 137 -6.41 1.74 -40.68
C ASP A 137 -7.56 2.47 -39.96
N SER A 138 -7.33 3.70 -39.48
CA SER A 138 -8.41 4.57 -39.02
C SER A 138 -8.92 5.40 -40.19
N PRO A 139 -10.07 5.05 -40.81
CA PRO A 139 -10.60 5.80 -41.96
C PRO A 139 -10.89 7.28 -41.64
N ASN A 140 -11.06 7.63 -40.35
CA ASN A 140 -11.40 8.98 -39.89
C ASN A 140 -10.19 9.77 -39.33
N GLY A 141 -8.96 9.29 -39.54
CA GLY A 141 -7.78 9.81 -38.83
C GLY A 141 -7.82 9.50 -37.32
N LYS A 142 -6.85 10.00 -36.55
CA LYS A 142 -6.81 9.89 -35.08
C LYS A 142 -6.35 11.22 -34.47
N PRO A 143 -6.81 11.60 -33.26
CA PRO A 143 -6.26 12.75 -32.57
C PRO A 143 -4.75 12.57 -32.34
N VAL A 144 -4.00 13.67 -32.47
CA VAL A 144 -2.57 13.69 -32.14
C VAL A 144 -2.44 13.61 -30.62
N SER A 145 -1.63 12.68 -30.13
CA SER A 145 -1.28 12.63 -28.71
C SER A 145 -0.47 13.87 -28.34
N VAL A 146 -0.94 14.62 -27.35
CA VAL A 146 -0.25 15.80 -26.82
C VAL A 146 0.09 15.58 -25.35
N ASP A 147 1.15 16.27 -24.90
CA ASP A 147 1.52 16.33 -23.50
C ASP A 147 0.54 17.23 -22.76
N ILE A 148 -0.24 16.65 -21.85
CA ILE A 148 -1.22 17.35 -21.03
C ILE A 148 -0.51 17.90 -19.79
N LYS A 149 -0.55 19.23 -19.60
CA LYS A 149 0.15 19.96 -18.54
C LYS A 149 -0.80 20.53 -17.49
N THR A 150 -2.07 20.73 -17.85
CA THR A 150 -3.08 21.28 -16.94
C THR A 150 -4.35 20.43 -16.89
N GLU A 151 -5.14 20.61 -15.82
CA GLU A 151 -6.48 20.00 -15.73
C GLU A 151 -7.41 20.46 -16.86
N GLN A 152 -7.32 21.72 -17.29
CA GLN A 152 -8.14 22.23 -18.40
C GLN A 152 -7.80 21.53 -19.72
N GLU A 153 -6.52 21.39 -20.04
CA GLU A 153 -6.06 20.64 -21.21
C GLU A 153 -6.52 19.17 -21.16
N TYR A 154 -6.50 18.56 -19.97
CA TYR A 154 -6.97 17.18 -19.79
C TYR A 154 -8.42 17.01 -20.23
N PHE A 155 -9.32 17.89 -19.79
CA PHE A 155 -10.74 17.78 -20.14
C PHE A 155 -11.00 18.11 -21.62
N ILE A 156 -10.26 19.05 -22.20
CA ILE A 156 -10.33 19.37 -23.64
C ILE A 156 -9.92 18.16 -24.47
N GLU A 157 -8.76 17.56 -24.17
CA GLU A 157 -8.27 16.39 -24.90
C GLU A 157 -9.18 15.18 -24.69
N LEU A 158 -9.62 14.92 -23.45
CA LEU A 158 -10.54 13.82 -23.17
C LEU A 158 -11.83 13.91 -23.98
N LYS A 159 -12.37 15.12 -24.21
CA LYS A 159 -13.55 15.33 -25.05
C LYS A 159 -13.27 14.92 -26.50
N LYS A 160 -12.17 15.41 -27.09
CA LYS A 160 -11.76 15.06 -28.47
C LYS A 160 -11.60 13.55 -28.65
N TRP A 161 -10.92 12.90 -27.71
CA TRP A 161 -10.68 11.45 -27.77
C TRP A 161 -11.97 10.63 -27.61
N ARG A 162 -12.95 11.12 -26.83
CA ARG A 162 -14.28 10.49 -26.73
C ARG A 162 -15.11 10.62 -28.00
N GLU A 163 -15.10 11.79 -28.64
CA GLU A 163 -15.77 12.01 -29.92
C GLU A 163 -15.19 11.10 -31.00
N TRP A 164 -13.87 10.93 -31.00
CA TRP A 164 -13.18 9.99 -31.87
C TRP A 164 -13.52 8.53 -31.53
N GLN A 165 -13.53 8.12 -30.26
CA GLN A 165 -13.93 6.77 -29.85
C GLN A 165 -15.36 6.45 -30.30
N ALA A 166 -16.29 7.39 -30.16
CA ALA A 166 -17.68 7.20 -30.54
C ALA A 166 -17.85 7.00 -32.06
N SER A 167 -17.07 7.69 -32.88
CA SER A 167 -17.13 7.58 -34.34
C SER A 167 -16.31 6.42 -34.92
N SER A 168 -15.22 6.03 -34.27
CA SER A 168 -14.31 4.97 -34.75
C SER A 168 -14.54 3.60 -34.13
N GLY A 169 -15.24 3.52 -32.99
CA GLY A 169 -15.37 2.31 -32.18
C GLY A 169 -14.06 1.86 -31.50
N LYS A 170 -12.98 2.63 -31.62
CA LYS A 170 -11.63 2.29 -31.14
C LYS A 170 -11.41 2.77 -29.71
N MET A 171 -10.73 1.96 -28.89
CA MET A 171 -10.47 2.26 -27.47
C MET A 171 -9.17 3.04 -27.26
N PHE A 172 -9.20 4.11 -26.48
CA PHE A 172 -8.01 4.85 -26.06
C PHE A 172 -7.72 4.69 -24.57
N TYR A 173 -6.51 5.04 -24.15
CA TYR A 173 -6.06 4.95 -22.77
C TYR A 173 -5.14 6.11 -22.38
N LEU A 174 -5.03 6.35 -21.08
CA LEU A 174 -4.17 7.38 -20.50
C LEU A 174 -2.82 6.76 -20.11
N SER A 175 -1.72 7.43 -20.44
CA SER A 175 -0.36 6.99 -20.14
C SER A 175 0.52 8.15 -19.65
N PHE A 176 1.74 7.84 -19.22
CA PHE A 176 2.74 8.83 -18.79
C PHE A 176 3.92 8.84 -19.76
N HIS A 177 4.50 10.02 -19.95
CA HIS A 177 5.80 10.21 -20.55
C HIS A 177 6.79 10.77 -19.50
N PRO A 178 7.96 10.14 -19.26
CA PRO A 178 8.45 8.91 -19.89
C PRO A 178 7.62 7.69 -19.51
N SER A 179 7.51 6.73 -20.44
CA SER A 179 6.76 5.47 -20.25
C SER A 179 7.37 4.53 -19.20
N SER A 180 8.61 4.82 -18.76
CA SER A 180 9.28 4.09 -17.68
C SER A 180 8.60 4.36 -16.34
N THR A 181 7.87 3.35 -15.87
CA THR A 181 7.21 3.34 -14.56
C THR A 181 8.19 3.63 -13.43
N ASP A 182 9.39 3.06 -13.47
CA ASP A 182 10.38 3.23 -12.40
C ASP A 182 10.90 4.67 -12.34
N ALA A 183 11.08 5.31 -13.51
CA ALA A 183 11.45 6.72 -13.59
C ALA A 183 10.34 7.62 -13.01
N VAL A 184 9.07 7.36 -13.37
CA VAL A 184 7.91 8.10 -12.84
C VAL A 184 7.80 7.90 -11.32
N LEU A 185 7.90 6.67 -10.83
CA LEU A 185 7.85 6.38 -9.39
C LEU A 185 9.01 7.02 -8.62
N HIS A 186 10.21 7.02 -9.19
CA HIS A 186 11.37 7.70 -8.60
C HIS A 186 11.10 9.20 -8.44
N ARG A 187 10.62 9.86 -9.50
CA ARG A 187 10.29 11.29 -9.47
C ARG A 187 9.18 11.61 -8.46
N LEU A 188 8.15 10.78 -8.39
CA LEU A 188 7.09 10.91 -7.38
C LEU A 188 7.61 10.71 -5.94
N ARG A 189 8.60 9.83 -5.72
CA ARG A 189 9.24 9.68 -4.40
C ARG A 189 10.03 10.93 -4.04
N MET A 190 10.80 11.48 -4.98
CA MET A 190 11.55 12.74 -4.76
C MET A 190 10.63 13.88 -4.31
N LEU A 191 9.44 14.03 -4.91
CA LEU A 191 8.46 15.03 -4.48
C LEU A 191 7.94 14.78 -3.05
N ARG A 192 7.75 13.51 -2.66
CA ARG A 192 7.32 13.18 -1.30
C ARG A 192 8.42 13.42 -0.29
N ASP A 193 9.65 13.10 -0.66
CA ASP A 193 10.83 13.28 0.19
C ASP A 193 11.18 14.75 0.35
N SER A 194 11.01 15.60 -0.67
CA SER A 194 11.17 17.05 -0.52
C SER A 194 10.11 17.68 0.39
N LYS A 195 8.91 17.08 0.47
CA LYS A 195 7.85 17.45 1.42
C LYS A 195 8.02 16.81 2.80
N ARG A 196 9.01 15.93 3.03
CA ARG A 196 9.27 15.35 4.36
C ARG A 196 9.90 16.40 5.26
N LYS A 197 9.38 16.49 6.49
CA LYS A 197 10.05 17.27 7.54
C LYS A 197 11.46 16.72 7.73
N PRO A 198 12.47 17.59 7.90
CA PRO A 198 13.81 17.13 8.22
C PRO A 198 13.76 16.24 9.47
N PRO A 199 14.65 15.23 9.57
CA PRO A 199 14.78 14.44 10.77
C PRO A 199 14.98 15.40 11.95
N ARG A 200 14.24 15.18 13.05
CA ARG A 200 14.48 15.95 14.26
C ARG A 200 15.91 15.67 14.72
N GLU A 201 16.73 16.72 14.81
CA GLU A 201 18.06 16.60 15.39
C GLU A 201 17.94 16.09 16.82
N LYS A 202 18.66 15.02 17.12
CA LYS A 202 18.66 14.44 18.46
C LYS A 202 19.81 15.02 19.24
N THR A 203 19.53 15.56 20.42
CA THR A 203 20.58 16.03 21.33
C THR A 203 20.96 14.92 22.30
N ARG A 204 22.26 14.77 22.56
CA ARG A 204 22.74 13.84 23.58
C ARG A 204 22.56 14.47 24.95
N VAL A 205 21.80 13.82 25.82
CA VAL A 205 21.58 14.24 27.19
C VAL A 205 22.23 13.22 28.11
N GLU A 206 23.19 13.66 28.92
CA GLU A 206 23.83 12.85 29.95
C GLU A 206 23.04 12.94 31.25
N GLN A 207 22.88 11.80 31.93
CA GLN A 207 22.18 11.70 33.20
C GLN A 207 22.91 10.73 34.12
N GLY A 208 22.97 11.05 35.41
CA GLY A 208 23.59 10.20 36.43
C GLY A 208 22.76 8.97 36.82
N HIS A 209 21.57 8.78 36.24
CA HIS A 209 20.70 7.65 36.51
C HIS A 209 19.88 7.26 35.28
N TYR A 210 19.32 6.05 35.33
CA TYR A 210 18.32 5.56 34.38
C TYR A 210 17.36 4.58 35.04
N PHE A 211 16.32 4.21 34.32
CA PHE A 211 15.32 3.25 34.76
C PHE A 211 15.39 1.99 33.91
N VAL A 212 15.20 0.82 34.52
CA VAL A 212 15.10 -0.49 33.86
C VAL A 212 13.85 -1.21 34.32
N LEU A 213 13.43 -2.21 33.55
CA LEU A 213 12.43 -3.18 33.99
C LEU A 213 13.14 -4.42 34.52
N THR A 214 12.92 -4.78 35.78
CA THR A 214 13.55 -5.92 36.45
C THR A 214 12.52 -6.86 37.07
N ASN A 215 12.80 -8.16 37.07
CA ASN A 215 12.00 -9.16 37.79
C ASN A 215 12.71 -9.67 39.06
N GLY A 216 13.75 -8.96 39.53
CA GLY A 216 14.59 -9.36 40.66
C GLY A 216 15.79 -10.22 40.25
N ASN A 217 15.64 -11.08 39.24
CA ASN A 217 16.71 -11.98 38.76
C ASN A 217 17.46 -11.44 37.55
N GLY A 218 16.89 -10.47 36.83
CA GLY A 218 17.54 -9.81 35.70
C GLY A 218 16.77 -8.61 35.20
N ASN A 219 17.35 -7.93 34.21
CA ASN A 219 16.79 -6.76 33.56
C ASN A 219 16.28 -7.10 32.16
N LEU A 220 15.07 -6.65 31.83
CA LEU A 220 14.45 -6.88 30.54
C LEU A 220 15.21 -6.15 29.41
N VAL A 221 15.65 -6.89 28.40
CA VAL A 221 16.30 -6.34 27.19
C VAL A 221 15.25 -6.06 26.12
N LYS A 222 14.43 -7.05 25.77
CA LYS A 222 13.34 -6.91 24.79
C LYS A 222 12.36 -8.06 24.87
N TYR A 223 11.11 -7.79 24.49
CA TYR A 223 10.16 -8.83 24.14
C TYR A 223 10.30 -9.24 22.68
N THR A 224 10.17 -10.54 22.43
CA THR A 224 10.20 -11.17 21.11
C THR A 224 8.94 -12.02 20.92
N SER A 225 8.71 -12.54 19.72
CA SER A 225 7.63 -13.49 19.47
C SER A 225 7.78 -14.80 20.25
N ARG A 226 8.97 -15.12 20.77
CA ARG A 226 9.29 -16.35 21.50
C ARG A 226 9.42 -16.15 23.02
N GLY A 227 8.92 -15.03 23.57
CA GLY A 227 9.06 -14.66 24.98
C GLY A 227 9.96 -13.44 25.17
N TYR A 228 10.65 -13.35 26.30
CA TYR A 228 11.52 -12.20 26.63
C TYR A 228 13.00 -12.56 26.58
N ARG A 229 13.83 -11.54 26.31
CA ARG A 229 15.27 -11.58 26.58
C ARG A 229 15.56 -10.71 27.78
N HIS A 230 16.37 -11.22 28.70
CA HIS A 230 16.85 -10.49 29.88
C HIS A 230 18.37 -10.53 29.95
N SER A 231 18.92 -9.64 30.76
CA SER A 231 20.33 -9.60 31.14
C SER A 231 20.45 -9.79 32.64
N TYR A 232 21.40 -10.62 33.07
CA TYR A 232 21.72 -10.78 34.48
C TYR A 232 22.65 -9.65 35.01
N SER A 233 23.20 -8.84 34.10
CA SER A 233 23.99 -7.67 34.51
C SER A 233 23.08 -6.57 35.06
N GLN A 234 23.47 -5.97 36.18
CA GLN A 234 22.80 -4.79 36.73
C GLN A 234 22.77 -3.61 35.75
N THR A 235 23.77 -3.52 34.88
CA THR A 235 23.90 -2.46 33.86
C THR A 235 23.30 -2.86 32.51
N GLY A 236 22.90 -4.13 32.37
CA GLY A 236 22.28 -4.66 31.17
C GLY A 236 20.78 -4.40 31.12
N GLY A 237 20.19 -4.65 29.95
CA GLY A 237 18.75 -4.44 29.74
C GLY A 237 18.43 -3.15 28.98
N LYS A 238 17.14 -2.91 28.80
CA LYS A 238 16.63 -1.71 28.15
C LYS A 238 16.57 -0.57 29.16
N GLN A 239 17.30 0.49 28.87
CA GLN A 239 17.37 1.68 29.70
C GLN A 239 16.32 2.71 29.27
N PHE A 240 15.71 3.36 30.25
CA PHE A 240 14.72 4.42 30.06
C PHE A 240 15.17 5.68 30.77
N ARG A 241 14.97 6.82 30.12
CA ARG A 241 15.38 8.15 30.60
C ARG A 241 14.57 8.60 31.82
N THR A 242 13.28 8.28 31.86
CA THR A 242 12.38 8.65 32.96
C THR A 242 11.56 7.44 33.39
N GLU A 243 11.11 7.47 34.64
CA GLU A 243 10.24 6.45 35.21
C GLU A 243 8.95 6.29 34.40
N ASP A 244 8.31 7.40 34.04
CA ASP A 244 7.09 7.42 33.23
C ASP A 244 7.23 6.67 31.91
N ILE A 245 8.38 6.78 31.23
CA ILE A 245 8.62 6.09 29.97
C ILE A 245 8.79 4.58 30.21
N ALA A 246 9.48 4.20 31.29
CA ALA A 246 9.63 2.80 31.68
C ALA A 246 8.27 2.17 32.02
N GLU A 247 7.45 2.89 32.78
CA GLU A 247 6.13 2.44 33.23
C GLU A 247 5.15 2.36 32.06
N LYS A 248 5.15 3.33 31.16
CA LYS A 248 4.36 3.27 29.92
C LYS A 248 4.74 2.07 29.07
N TYR A 249 6.02 1.72 29.01
CA TYR A 249 6.47 0.51 28.30
C TYR A 249 6.02 -0.77 29.02
N ARG A 250 6.08 -0.82 30.36
CA ARG A 250 5.53 -1.92 31.17
C ARG A 250 4.05 -2.15 30.90
N GLN A 251 3.25 -1.09 30.97
CA GLN A 251 1.81 -1.16 30.75
C GLN A 251 1.47 -1.63 29.32
N GLN A 252 2.27 -1.25 28.32
CA GLN A 252 2.09 -1.75 26.96
C GLN A 252 2.33 -3.27 26.83
N LEU A 253 3.21 -3.85 27.66
CA LEU A 253 3.45 -5.28 27.68
C LEU A 253 2.30 -6.02 28.35
N VAL A 254 1.81 -5.48 29.48
CA VAL A 254 0.64 -5.98 30.21
C VAL A 254 -0.61 -5.95 29.33
N ASN A 255 -0.94 -4.81 28.74
CA ASN A 255 -2.13 -4.65 27.89
C ASN A 255 -2.08 -5.50 26.61
N LYS A 256 -0.90 -6.00 26.23
CA LYS A 256 -0.72 -6.93 25.10
C LYS A 256 -0.67 -8.39 25.55
N GLU A 257 -1.01 -8.65 26.81
CA GLU A 257 -1.03 -9.97 27.44
C GLU A 257 0.28 -10.74 27.18
N ARG A 258 1.41 -10.03 27.27
CA ARG A 258 2.71 -10.66 27.03
C ARG A 258 3.02 -11.61 28.19
N TYR A 259 3.57 -12.77 27.85
CA TYR A 259 3.94 -13.79 28.82
C TYR A 259 4.78 -13.21 29.97
N GLN A 260 4.28 -13.36 31.21
CA GLN A 260 4.90 -12.87 32.45
C GLN A 260 5.17 -11.35 32.50
N ALA A 261 4.41 -10.53 31.75
CA ALA A 261 4.57 -9.07 31.74
C ALA A 261 4.49 -8.45 33.15
N GLU A 262 3.61 -8.96 34.00
CA GLU A 262 3.40 -8.48 35.39
C GLU A 262 4.61 -8.65 36.30
N THR A 263 5.55 -9.54 35.95
CA THR A 263 6.73 -9.82 36.79
C THR A 263 7.79 -8.72 36.68
N TRP A 264 7.73 -7.89 35.64
CA TRP A 264 8.67 -6.81 35.40
C TRP A 264 8.26 -5.55 36.13
N LYS A 265 9.09 -5.06 37.05
CA LYS A 265 8.90 -3.83 37.81
C LYS A 265 9.90 -2.77 37.39
N VAL A 266 9.52 -1.50 37.42
CA VAL A 266 10.45 -0.40 37.16
C VAL A 266 11.40 -0.27 38.34
N LYS A 267 12.70 -0.14 38.05
CA LYS A 267 13.75 0.12 39.05
C LYS A 267 14.70 1.19 38.53
N ARG A 268 15.02 2.15 39.39
CA ARG A 268 16.06 3.14 39.15
C ARG A 268 17.45 2.54 39.38
N VAL A 269 18.39 2.91 38.51
CA VAL A 269 19.81 2.54 38.59
C VAL A 269 20.62 3.83 38.57
N ASP A 270 21.35 4.09 39.64
CA ASP A 270 22.19 5.29 39.80
C ASP A 270 23.56 5.08 39.16
N GLN A 271 23.57 5.08 37.82
CA GLN A 271 24.77 5.02 37.01
C GLN A 271 24.67 5.98 35.84
N ALA A 272 25.79 6.62 35.51
CA ALA A 272 25.88 7.53 34.37
C ALA A 272 25.53 6.83 33.05
N THR A 273 24.64 7.46 32.28
CA THR A 273 24.29 7.03 30.93
C THR A 273 23.98 8.26 30.06
N SER A 274 23.81 8.02 28.76
CA SER A 274 23.45 9.08 27.82
C SER A 274 22.31 8.64 26.90
N PHE A 275 21.35 9.52 26.69
CA PHE A 275 20.21 9.29 25.80
C PHE A 275 20.24 10.26 24.63
N LEU A 276 19.83 9.80 23.44
CA LEU A 276 19.54 10.66 22.30
C LEU A 276 18.07 11.08 22.37
N VAL A 277 17.81 12.38 22.53
CA VAL A 277 16.48 12.96 22.70
C VAL A 277 16.06 13.74 21.46
#